data_AF-A0A197JXM8-F1
#
_entry.id   AF-A0A197JXM8-F1
#
_cell.length_a   1.000
_cell.length_b   1.000
_cell.length_c   1.000
_cell.angle_alpha   90.00
_cell.angle_beta   90.00
_cell.angle_gamma   90.00
#
_symmetry.space_group_name_H-M   'P 1'
#
loop_
_entity.id
_entity.type
_entity.pdbx_description
1 polymer ?
#
loop_
_entity_poly.entity_id
_entity_poly.type
_entity_poly.pdbx_seq_one_letter_code
_entity_poly.pdbx_strand_id
1 'polypeptide(L)'
;MTSPTSRAISRLGIGSYRLALGVPEHERILYRALERQKDPRLNINLIDTSSNYSNGRSEQLIGKVLSNPRHNTLRRDEIVIATKFGYIQNENMRLLSEGVFQRVPPEEIVEYSRECYHSIHPEFMRDQLTRSLERLNTKYIDILFVHNPEYFLMTNVKGTEDNVKKHQTILLNRLAILFEELEREIEKGRIRAYGISSNSFSLKPSHAHFLPYQDLVKMATSAFDRMRIQREQEHALFLEQQQQQQPSGGVSSSGSRSGGKVFPPSNSNSFSTSTTTKTTPLSPSQHKSGQGQGQGSTSEKRASQPTPPKLVNRTTHGLGYLQMPGNLLETEGLNTTAKWAKTKNLSVFINRPLNAMSPEFGPARLASYPPPLAPTYAEAMDEILGALVALGKQREYLQPKMGRLREMIEGLDESLRTNKLSIIQMEGASVRNQLHQELAKPVPVPSKTKGSGIASSSTASPSLSPAAAAAVEAFKTSPTSTKPATAAATAAHQPSTKPPTSSSSTTTTPPPSTTTHHGAPGKVTEQELDHFIKSLDHFIHAFHQQVRFQETTRIRKIMTERGVNLKEEPIEQFAVEYLLEHDQVDAVLLGMKREPYVDFARGVLKSLVVAPHPPSPSP
;
A
#
# COMPACT_ATOMS: atom_id res chain seq x y z
N MET A 1 -16.44 31.04 3.19
CA MET A 1 -15.59 30.33 2.22
C MET A 1 -16.47 29.30 1.53
N THR A 2 -16.31 29.14 0.21
CA THR A 2 -16.95 28.08 -0.59
C THR A 2 -16.68 26.70 0.01
N SER A 3 -17.54 25.72 -0.29
CA SER A 3 -17.42 24.30 0.11
C SER A 3 -15.95 23.81 0.20
N PRO A 4 -15.59 22.92 1.15
CA PRO A 4 -14.26 22.30 1.23
C PRO A 4 -13.81 21.65 -0.11
N THR A 5 -14.73 21.43 -1.05
CA THR A 5 -14.50 20.95 -2.43
C THR A 5 -14.15 22.02 -3.46
N SER A 6 -13.94 23.29 -3.09
CA SER A 6 -13.73 24.41 -4.04
C SER A 6 -12.43 24.39 -4.85
N ARG A 7 -11.59 23.38 -4.66
CA ARG A 7 -10.31 23.25 -5.34
C ARG A 7 -10.39 22.24 -6.47
N ALA A 8 -9.98 22.63 -7.68
CA ALA A 8 -9.94 21.71 -8.82
C ALA A 8 -9.02 20.51 -8.53
N ILE A 9 -9.60 19.31 -8.52
CA ILE A 9 -8.91 18.03 -8.35
C ILE A 9 -8.73 17.41 -9.72
N SER A 10 -7.54 16.89 -10.02
CA SER A 10 -7.28 16.16 -11.24
C SER A 10 -8.10 14.87 -11.28
N ARG A 11 -8.71 14.56 -12.44
CA ARG A 11 -9.54 13.36 -12.59
C ARG A 11 -8.75 12.06 -12.46
N LEU A 12 -7.43 12.11 -12.65
CA LEU A 12 -6.50 11.05 -12.29
C LEU A 12 -5.62 11.46 -11.13
N GLY A 13 -5.44 10.56 -10.17
CA GLY A 13 -4.56 10.74 -9.02
C GLY A 13 -3.54 9.61 -8.88
N ILE A 14 -2.47 9.88 -8.14
CA ILE A 14 -1.41 8.91 -7.85
C ILE A 14 -1.81 8.10 -6.61
N GLY A 15 -2.02 6.79 -6.79
CA GLY A 15 -2.11 5.84 -5.68
C GLY A 15 -0.72 5.40 -5.24
N SER A 16 -0.29 5.84 -4.05
CA SER A 16 1.08 5.66 -3.56
C SER A 16 1.32 4.37 -2.74
N TYR A 17 0.36 3.44 -2.70
CA TYR A 17 0.45 2.18 -1.92
C TYR A 17 1.77 1.40 -2.12
N ARG A 18 2.39 1.49 -3.31
CA ARG A 18 3.66 0.81 -3.62
C ARG A 18 4.86 1.74 -3.72
N LEU A 19 4.67 3.01 -3.39
CA LEU A 19 5.75 3.99 -3.35
C LEU A 19 6.27 4.06 -1.92
N ALA A 20 7.59 4.19 -1.80
CA ALA A 20 8.28 4.16 -0.52
C ALA A 20 9.58 4.95 -0.63
N LEU A 21 9.91 5.65 0.45
CA LEU A 21 11.20 6.32 0.60
C LEU A 21 12.35 5.30 0.44
N GLY A 22 13.47 5.74 -0.14
CA GLY A 22 14.66 4.92 -0.33
C GLY A 22 14.70 4.16 -1.66
N VAL A 23 13.66 4.26 -2.49
CA VAL A 23 13.66 3.72 -3.86
C VAL A 23 13.75 4.89 -4.85
N PRO A 24 14.90 5.09 -5.54
CA PRO A 24 15.09 6.24 -6.43
C PRO A 24 14.05 6.37 -7.54
N GLU A 25 13.53 5.24 -8.05
CA GLU A 25 12.47 5.25 -9.06
C GLU A 25 11.16 5.84 -8.54
N HIS A 26 10.79 5.57 -7.28
CA HIS A 26 9.57 6.10 -6.68
C HIS A 26 9.61 7.63 -6.55
N GLU A 27 10.77 8.18 -6.24
CA GLU A 27 10.99 9.62 -6.20
C GLU A 27 10.87 10.25 -7.60
N ARG A 28 11.45 9.62 -8.63
CA ARG A 28 11.30 10.09 -10.03
C ARG A 28 9.85 10.08 -10.48
N ILE A 29 9.07 9.06 -10.14
CA ILE A 29 7.63 8.97 -10.46
C ILE A 29 6.87 10.15 -9.88
N LEU A 30 7.09 10.49 -8.60
CA LEU A 30 6.40 11.62 -7.98
C LEU A 30 6.78 12.95 -8.62
N TYR A 31 8.07 13.20 -8.87
CA TYR A 31 8.49 14.42 -9.58
C TYR A 31 7.90 14.49 -10.98
N ARG A 32 7.88 13.37 -11.71
CA ARG A 32 7.32 13.30 -13.06
C ARG A 32 5.82 13.60 -13.03
N ALA A 33 5.06 12.97 -12.13
CA ALA A 33 3.61 13.15 -12.06
C ALA A 33 3.22 14.56 -11.62
N LEU A 34 3.94 15.14 -10.66
CA LEU A 34 3.73 16.50 -10.15
C LEU A 34 4.35 17.59 -11.03
N GLU A 35 4.97 17.23 -12.15
CA GLU A 35 5.45 18.20 -13.13
C GLU A 35 4.27 18.98 -13.73
N ARG A 36 4.37 20.31 -13.68
CA ARG A 36 3.38 21.22 -14.24
C ARG A 36 3.37 21.10 -15.77
N GLN A 37 2.16 20.93 -16.29
CA GLN A 37 1.87 20.84 -17.72
C GLN A 37 1.46 22.20 -18.29
N LYS A 38 1.68 22.38 -19.60
CA LYS A 38 1.26 23.59 -20.32
C LYS A 38 -0.26 23.76 -20.32
N ASP A 39 -1.01 22.67 -20.51
CA ASP A 39 -2.46 22.63 -20.31
C ASP A 39 -2.74 22.21 -18.85
N PRO A 40 -3.33 23.09 -18.02
CA PRO A 40 -3.60 22.78 -16.62
C PRO A 40 -4.51 21.56 -16.39
N ARG A 41 -5.32 21.18 -17.39
CA ARG A 41 -6.20 20.00 -17.32
C ARG A 41 -5.42 18.68 -17.32
N LEU A 42 -4.16 18.71 -17.78
CA LEU A 42 -3.25 17.56 -17.79
C LEU A 42 -2.38 17.47 -16.52
N ASN A 43 -2.51 18.42 -15.59
CA ASN A 43 -1.84 18.33 -14.30
C ASN A 43 -2.43 17.17 -13.49
N ILE A 44 -1.55 16.37 -12.89
CA ILE A 44 -1.92 15.39 -11.87
C ILE A 44 -1.61 16.03 -10.52
N ASN A 45 -2.64 16.42 -9.78
CA ASN A 45 -2.49 17.13 -8.50
C ASN A 45 -3.04 16.35 -7.29
N LEU A 46 -3.68 15.21 -7.51
CA LEU A 46 -4.19 14.34 -6.45
C LEU A 46 -3.15 13.26 -6.09
N ILE A 47 -2.77 13.19 -4.82
CA ILE A 47 -1.94 12.12 -4.26
C ILE A 47 -2.75 11.39 -3.18
N ASP A 48 -2.95 10.09 -3.36
CA ASP A 48 -3.55 9.20 -2.37
C ASP A 48 -2.46 8.36 -1.68
N THR A 49 -2.42 8.43 -0.35
CA THR A 49 -1.48 7.70 0.51
C THR A 49 -2.18 7.20 1.78
N SER A 50 -1.45 6.62 2.73
CA SER A 50 -1.98 6.21 4.05
C SER A 50 -0.84 6.00 5.05
N SER A 51 -1.13 6.14 6.34
CA SER A 51 -0.15 5.93 7.42
C SER A 51 0.49 4.54 7.41
N ASN A 52 -0.22 3.50 6.96
CA ASN A 52 0.30 2.13 6.92
C ASN A 52 1.07 1.78 5.64
N TYR A 53 1.04 2.62 4.60
CA TYR A 53 1.68 2.32 3.32
C TYR A 53 3.20 2.28 3.47
N SER A 54 3.77 1.08 3.27
CA SER A 54 5.17 0.78 3.54
C SER A 54 5.62 1.25 4.92
N ASN A 55 4.79 1.06 5.95
CA ASN A 55 5.04 1.50 7.32
C ASN A 55 5.36 3.01 7.42
N GLY A 56 4.54 3.85 6.76
CA GLY A 56 4.70 5.30 6.73
C GLY A 56 5.74 5.83 5.74
N ARG A 57 6.53 4.96 5.10
CA ARG A 57 7.57 5.39 4.14
C ARG A 57 7.00 6.03 2.88
N SER A 58 5.75 5.73 2.51
CA SER A 58 5.08 6.42 1.40
C SER A 58 4.87 7.91 1.73
N GLU A 59 4.37 8.22 2.93
CA GLU A 59 4.18 9.59 3.40
C GLU A 59 5.52 10.33 3.50
N GLN A 60 6.56 9.68 4.03
CA GLN A 60 7.91 10.26 4.09
C GLN A 60 8.48 10.59 2.71
N LEU A 61 8.24 9.73 1.71
CA LEU A 61 8.66 10.00 0.33
C LEU A 61 7.96 11.23 -0.23
N ILE A 62 6.64 11.34 -0.04
CA ILE A 62 5.86 12.50 -0.47
C ILE A 62 6.38 13.76 0.26
N GLY A 63 6.59 13.69 1.57
CA GLY A 63 7.16 14.78 2.35
C GLY A 63 8.54 15.22 1.88
N LYS A 64 9.41 14.28 1.51
CA LYS A 64 10.71 14.58 0.88
C LYS A 64 10.54 15.38 -0.41
N VAL A 65 9.66 14.94 -1.32
CA VAL A 65 9.41 15.61 -2.61
C VAL A 65 8.82 17.03 -2.40
N LEU A 66 7.88 17.18 -1.46
CA LEU A 66 7.29 18.47 -1.13
C LEU A 66 8.30 19.46 -0.53
N SER A 67 9.26 18.95 0.24
CA SER A 67 10.32 19.76 0.87
C SER A 67 11.42 20.15 -0.10
N ASN A 68 11.53 19.47 -1.24
CA ASN A 68 12.57 19.67 -2.25
C ASN A 68 11.94 19.89 -3.64
N PRO A 69 11.09 20.92 -3.82
CA PRO A 69 10.42 21.15 -5.09
C PRO A 69 11.44 21.44 -6.20
N ARG A 70 11.17 20.94 -7.41
CA ARG A 70 11.93 21.31 -8.62
C ARG A 70 11.28 22.52 -9.27
N HIS A 71 12.02 23.24 -10.11
CA HIS A 71 11.55 24.48 -10.75
C HIS A 71 10.17 24.34 -11.45
N ASN A 72 9.87 23.18 -12.05
CA ASN A 72 8.61 22.94 -12.77
C ASN A 72 7.62 22.02 -12.03
N THR A 73 7.76 21.78 -10.73
CA THR A 73 6.80 20.95 -9.97
C THR A 73 5.68 21.79 -9.36
N LEU A 74 4.48 21.23 -9.25
CA LEU A 74 3.37 21.82 -8.50
C LEU A 74 3.81 22.11 -7.06
N ARG A 75 3.38 23.25 -6.52
CA ARG A 75 3.64 23.65 -5.13
C ARG A 75 2.74 22.87 -4.17
N ARG A 76 3.01 22.91 -2.86
CA ARG A 76 2.13 22.27 -1.86
C ARG A 76 0.70 22.80 -1.90
N ASP A 77 0.52 24.10 -2.07
CA ASP A 77 -0.77 24.76 -2.29
C ASP A 77 -1.30 24.56 -3.72
N GLU A 78 -0.56 23.83 -4.57
CA GLU A 78 -0.79 23.22 -5.91
C GLU A 78 -1.41 21.80 -5.90
N ILE A 79 -1.16 21.07 -4.80
CA ILE A 79 -1.41 19.64 -4.65
C ILE A 79 -2.55 19.39 -3.64
N VAL A 80 -3.31 18.32 -3.87
CA VAL A 80 -4.31 17.75 -2.97
C VAL A 80 -3.77 16.42 -2.44
N ILE A 81 -3.56 16.34 -1.13
CA ILE A 81 -3.11 15.12 -0.45
C ILE A 81 -4.26 14.49 0.30
N ALA A 82 -4.58 13.26 -0.10
CA ALA A 82 -5.45 12.35 0.63
C ALA A 82 -4.58 11.35 1.40
N THR A 83 -4.65 11.36 2.73
CA THR A 83 -4.08 10.28 3.56
C THR A 83 -5.17 9.62 4.39
N LYS A 84 -4.85 8.50 5.03
CA LYS A 84 -5.81 7.68 5.77
C LYS A 84 -5.21 7.13 7.04
N PHE A 85 -6.05 6.95 8.05
CA PHE A 85 -5.74 6.29 9.32
C PHE A 85 -6.71 5.13 9.57
N GLY A 86 -6.35 4.23 10.48
CA GLY A 86 -7.23 3.13 10.92
C GLY A 86 -6.44 1.86 11.26
N TYR A 87 -5.39 1.59 10.50
CA TYR A 87 -4.56 0.39 10.68
C TYR A 87 -3.58 0.49 11.85
N ILE A 88 -3.62 -0.51 12.71
CA ILE A 88 -2.59 -0.79 13.71
C ILE A 88 -1.81 -2.00 13.19
N GLN A 89 -0.72 -1.72 12.49
CA GLN A 89 0.18 -2.68 11.85
C GLN A 89 1.62 -2.25 12.07
N ASN A 90 2.57 -3.19 11.98
CA ASN A 90 4.01 -2.89 12.03
C ASN A 90 4.39 -2.02 13.23
N GLU A 91 4.91 -0.81 13.00
CA GLU A 91 5.31 0.12 14.05
C GLU A 91 4.15 0.47 15.01
N ASN A 92 2.92 0.59 14.52
CA ASN A 92 1.78 0.84 15.39
C ASN A 92 1.47 -0.35 16.32
N MET A 93 1.80 -1.59 15.93
CA MET A 93 1.70 -2.75 16.84
C MET A 93 2.73 -2.65 17.97
N ARG A 94 3.96 -2.23 17.65
CA ARG A 94 5.00 -1.96 18.66
C ARG A 94 4.55 -0.86 19.62
N LEU A 95 4.09 0.28 19.10
CA LEU A 95 3.59 1.40 19.91
C LEU A 95 2.39 1.01 20.79
N LEU A 96 1.49 0.15 20.28
CA LEU A 96 0.39 -0.39 21.08
C LEU A 96 0.92 -1.22 22.26
N SER A 97 1.86 -2.12 22.02
CA SER A 97 2.48 -2.94 23.09
C SER A 97 3.26 -2.12 24.12
N GLU A 98 3.75 -0.95 23.74
CA GLU A 98 4.45 0.00 24.61
C GLU A 98 3.49 0.95 25.37
N GLY A 99 2.18 0.78 25.22
CA GLY A 99 1.18 1.59 25.93
C GLY A 99 0.95 2.98 25.35
N VAL A 100 1.51 3.31 24.17
CA VAL A 100 1.33 4.63 23.53
C VAL A 100 -0.14 4.95 23.28
N PHE A 101 -0.95 3.92 23.02
CA PHE A 101 -2.38 4.03 22.79
C PHE A 101 -3.24 3.71 24.02
N GLN A 102 -2.71 3.81 25.25
CA GLN A 102 -3.45 3.50 26.49
C GLN A 102 -4.74 4.33 26.70
N ARG A 103 -4.89 5.46 25.99
CA ARG A 103 -6.11 6.30 26.01
C ARG A 103 -7.19 5.81 25.03
N VAL A 104 -6.87 4.84 24.18
CA VAL A 104 -7.85 4.15 23.35
C VAL A 104 -8.42 3.00 24.20
N PRO A 105 -9.74 2.96 24.45
CA PRO A 105 -10.35 1.85 25.17
C PRO A 105 -10.05 0.51 24.47
N PRO A 106 -9.75 -0.58 25.19
CA PRO A 106 -9.44 -1.87 24.57
C PRO A 106 -10.52 -2.37 23.61
N GLU A 107 -11.80 -2.15 23.92
CA GLU A 107 -12.95 -2.51 23.08
C GLU A 107 -13.04 -1.72 21.76
N GLU A 108 -12.32 -0.60 21.66
CA GLU A 108 -12.20 0.21 20.45
C GLU A 108 -11.06 -0.26 19.53
N ILE A 109 -10.28 -1.27 19.97
CA ILE A 109 -9.25 -1.95 19.18
C ILE A 109 -9.86 -3.23 18.61
N VAL A 110 -9.92 -3.28 17.29
CA VAL A 110 -10.43 -4.42 16.52
C VAL A 110 -9.26 -5.31 16.12
N GLU A 111 -9.17 -6.48 16.74
CA GLU A 111 -8.15 -7.49 16.46
C GLU A 111 -8.49 -8.32 15.21
N TYR A 112 -8.38 -7.70 14.03
CA TYR A 112 -8.77 -8.34 12.76
C TYR A 112 -7.91 -9.56 12.41
N SER A 113 -6.58 -9.50 12.63
CA SER A 113 -5.68 -10.65 12.53
C SER A 113 -4.44 -10.46 13.41
N ARG A 114 -3.61 -11.50 13.55
CA ARG A 114 -2.37 -11.47 14.37
C ARG A 114 -1.41 -10.33 14.03
N GLU A 115 -1.40 -9.90 12.77
CA GLU A 115 -0.50 -8.86 12.26
C GLU A 115 -1.25 -7.58 11.87
N CYS A 116 -2.56 -7.51 12.11
CA CYS A 116 -3.40 -6.41 11.68
C CYS A 116 -4.52 -6.15 12.68
N TYR A 117 -4.32 -5.14 13.52
CA TYR A 117 -5.39 -4.56 14.33
C TYR A 117 -5.92 -3.29 13.66
N HIS A 118 -7.03 -2.78 14.17
CA HIS A 118 -7.70 -1.62 13.60
C HIS A 118 -8.38 -0.78 14.66
N SER A 119 -8.33 0.54 14.55
CA SER A 119 -9.10 1.44 15.39
C SER A 119 -9.45 2.72 14.67
N ILE A 120 -10.69 3.19 14.86
CA ILE A 120 -11.14 4.49 14.39
C ILE A 120 -11.35 5.48 15.53
N HIS A 121 -10.91 5.13 16.74
CA HIS A 121 -11.15 5.94 17.93
C HIS A 121 -10.49 7.34 17.82
N PRO A 122 -11.13 8.42 18.31
CA PRO A 122 -10.60 9.78 18.23
C PRO A 122 -9.16 9.98 18.75
N GLU A 123 -8.76 9.28 19.81
CA GLU A 123 -7.38 9.33 20.34
C GLU A 123 -6.37 8.75 19.34
N PHE A 124 -6.67 7.58 18.75
CA PHE A 124 -5.81 6.97 17.74
C PHE A 124 -5.76 7.83 16.48
N MET A 125 -6.90 8.34 16.03
CA MET A 125 -6.97 9.25 14.88
C MET A 125 -6.05 10.46 15.06
N ARG A 126 -6.09 11.15 16.21
CA ARG A 126 -5.26 12.33 16.49
C ARG A 126 -3.77 12.02 16.49
N ASP A 127 -3.36 10.91 17.10
CA ASP A 127 -1.95 10.46 17.05
C ASP A 127 -1.52 10.22 15.60
N GLN A 128 -2.31 9.45 14.85
CA GLN A 128 -1.98 9.11 13.46
C GLN A 128 -1.96 10.33 12.54
N LEU A 129 -2.89 11.28 12.72
CA LEU A 129 -2.88 12.56 12.00
C LEU A 129 -1.61 13.37 12.30
N THR A 130 -1.20 13.43 13.57
CA THR A 130 0.04 14.13 13.98
C THR A 130 1.25 13.54 13.27
N ARG A 131 1.43 12.23 13.34
CA ARG A 131 2.54 11.54 12.69
C ARG A 131 2.49 11.62 11.17
N SER A 132 1.29 11.65 10.58
CA SER A 132 1.12 11.80 9.13
C SER A 132 1.55 13.19 8.66
N LEU A 133 1.17 14.25 9.37
CA LEU A 133 1.62 15.63 9.11
C LEU A 133 3.14 15.75 9.21
N GLU A 134 3.76 15.11 10.21
CA GLU A 134 5.22 15.05 10.38
C GLU A 134 5.90 14.34 9.21
N ARG A 135 5.46 13.13 8.84
CA ARG A 135 6.03 12.37 7.73
C ARG A 135 5.88 13.08 6.39
N LEU A 136 4.71 13.68 6.14
CA LEU A 136 4.42 14.47 4.94
C LEU A 136 5.09 15.86 4.96
N ASN A 137 5.69 16.26 6.09
CA ASN A 137 6.27 17.58 6.32
C ASN A 137 5.36 18.73 5.84
N THR A 138 4.10 18.72 6.27
CA THR A 138 3.08 19.71 5.91
C THR A 138 2.25 20.10 7.14
N LYS A 139 1.72 21.32 7.15
CA LYS A 139 0.90 21.83 8.26
C LYS A 139 -0.56 21.36 8.21
N TYR A 140 -1.02 20.92 7.04
CA TYR A 140 -2.38 20.47 6.81
C TYR A 140 -2.45 19.31 5.81
N ILE A 141 -3.50 18.51 5.94
CA ILE A 141 -3.96 17.50 4.99
C ILE A 141 -5.19 18.03 4.24
N ASP A 142 -5.30 17.77 2.95
CA ASP A 142 -6.48 18.19 2.19
C ASP A 142 -7.67 17.27 2.52
N ILE A 143 -7.45 15.95 2.50
CA ILE A 143 -8.49 14.95 2.77
C ILE A 143 -7.94 13.88 3.73
N LEU A 144 -8.59 13.70 4.89
CA LEU A 144 -8.32 12.60 5.80
C LEU A 144 -9.40 11.51 5.68
N PHE A 145 -9.01 10.32 5.23
CA PHE A 145 -9.92 9.18 5.14
C PHE A 145 -9.88 8.31 6.39
N VAL A 146 -11.05 7.88 6.84
CA VAL A 146 -11.20 6.69 7.70
C VAL A 146 -10.97 5.46 6.82
N HIS A 147 -9.96 4.65 7.14
CA HIS A 147 -9.54 3.55 6.29
C HIS A 147 -10.16 2.24 6.74
N ASN A 148 -11.02 1.66 5.90
CA ASN A 148 -11.68 0.36 6.06
C ASN A 148 -12.36 0.14 7.44
N PRO A 149 -13.27 1.03 7.88
CA PRO A 149 -14.01 0.86 9.14
C PRO A 149 -14.81 -0.45 9.21
N GLU A 150 -15.12 -1.08 8.07
CA GLU A 150 -15.79 -2.38 8.00
C GLU A 150 -15.00 -3.53 8.63
N TYR A 151 -13.72 -3.36 8.98
CA TYR A 151 -12.95 -4.38 9.71
C TYR A 151 -13.59 -4.73 11.06
N PHE A 152 -14.31 -3.77 11.65
CA PHE A 152 -15.18 -4.03 12.80
C PHE A 152 -16.25 -5.08 12.48
N LEU A 153 -16.96 -4.94 11.35
CA LEU A 153 -17.97 -5.91 10.91
C LEU A 153 -17.32 -7.25 10.58
N MET A 154 -16.20 -7.26 9.84
CA MET A 154 -15.51 -8.49 9.48
C MET A 154 -15.02 -9.30 10.70
N THR A 155 -14.71 -8.61 11.80
CA THR A 155 -14.26 -9.25 13.05
C THR A 155 -15.43 -9.75 13.90
N ASN A 156 -16.54 -9.02 13.91
CA ASN A 156 -17.67 -9.28 14.80
C ASN A 156 -18.85 -10.02 14.14
N VAL A 157 -18.85 -10.15 12.81
CA VAL A 157 -19.88 -10.83 12.01
C VAL A 157 -19.19 -11.94 11.21
N LYS A 158 -19.22 -13.16 11.74
CA LYS A 158 -18.54 -14.34 11.18
C LYS A 158 -19.52 -15.39 10.62
N GLY A 159 -20.76 -15.40 11.09
CA GLY A 159 -21.77 -16.39 10.72
C GLY A 159 -23.10 -15.78 10.26
N THR A 160 -23.97 -16.63 9.73
CA THR A 160 -25.32 -16.25 9.26
C THR A 160 -26.31 -15.94 10.39
N GLU A 161 -26.00 -16.37 11.62
CA GLU A 161 -26.82 -16.14 12.81
C GLU A 161 -26.50 -14.81 13.51
N ASP A 162 -25.39 -14.17 13.14
CA ASP A 162 -24.96 -12.92 13.77
C ASP A 162 -25.95 -11.79 13.46
N ASN A 163 -26.24 -10.98 14.46
CA ASN A 163 -27.12 -9.81 14.29
C ASN A 163 -26.37 -8.68 13.57
N VAL A 164 -26.30 -8.79 12.23
CA VAL A 164 -25.62 -7.83 11.34
C VAL A 164 -26.03 -6.39 11.64
N LYS A 165 -27.34 -6.14 11.81
CA LYS A 165 -27.88 -4.80 12.08
C LYS A 165 -27.36 -4.22 13.39
N LYS A 166 -27.26 -5.03 14.46
CA LYS A 166 -26.68 -4.60 15.74
C LYS A 166 -25.23 -4.12 15.55
N HIS A 167 -24.40 -4.88 14.85
CA HIS A 167 -23.00 -4.52 14.63
C HIS A 167 -22.84 -3.32 13.68
N GLN A 168 -23.69 -3.20 12.65
CA GLN A 168 -23.76 -1.99 11.82
C GLN A 168 -24.10 -0.75 12.66
N THR A 169 -25.08 -0.83 13.57
CA THR A 169 -25.42 0.27 14.49
C THR A 169 -24.24 0.66 15.38
N ILE A 170 -23.51 -0.32 15.93
CA ILE A 170 -22.31 -0.04 16.74
C ILE A 170 -21.26 0.68 15.90
N LEU A 171 -20.98 0.21 14.68
CA LEU A 171 -20.00 0.86 13.80
C LEU A 171 -20.41 2.30 13.45
N LEU A 172 -21.69 2.53 13.16
CA LEU A 172 -22.21 3.87 12.88
C LEU A 172 -22.08 4.78 14.12
N ASN A 173 -22.32 4.28 15.32
CA ASN A 173 -22.11 5.06 16.55
C ASN A 173 -20.63 5.46 16.74
N ARG A 174 -19.70 4.54 16.47
CA ARG A 174 -18.25 4.84 16.50
C ARG A 174 -17.88 5.92 15.49
N LEU A 175 -18.44 5.85 14.27
CA LEU A 175 -18.26 6.87 13.24
C LEU A 175 -18.87 8.23 13.65
N ALA A 176 -20.03 8.26 14.32
CA ALA A 176 -20.64 9.51 14.79
C ALA A 176 -19.72 10.25 15.78
N ILE A 177 -19.14 9.53 16.74
CA ILE A 177 -18.19 10.08 17.71
C ILE A 177 -16.94 10.59 17.00
N LEU A 178 -16.41 9.80 16.08
CA LEU A 178 -15.24 10.20 15.29
C LEU A 178 -15.49 11.45 14.44
N PHE A 179 -16.67 11.59 13.84
CA PHE A 179 -17.00 12.75 13.02
C PHE A 179 -16.90 14.05 13.81
N GLU A 180 -17.31 14.07 15.08
CA GLU A 180 -17.13 15.25 15.93
C GLU A 180 -15.66 15.65 16.08
N GLU A 181 -14.76 14.69 16.32
CA GLU A 181 -13.34 15.00 16.42
C GLU A 181 -12.74 15.43 15.07
N LEU A 182 -13.18 14.84 13.96
CA LEU A 182 -12.76 15.27 12.62
C LEU A 182 -13.21 16.72 12.33
N GLU A 183 -14.41 17.11 12.77
CA GLU A 183 -14.86 18.49 12.68
C GLU A 183 -13.96 19.44 13.50
N ARG A 184 -13.52 19.04 14.70
CA ARG A 184 -12.54 19.81 15.48
C ARG A 184 -11.19 19.92 14.76
N GLU A 185 -10.72 18.86 14.12
CA GLU A 185 -9.44 18.90 13.36
C GLU A 185 -9.52 19.80 12.12
N ILE A 186 -10.71 19.99 11.53
CA ILE A 186 -10.95 21.02 10.51
C ILE A 186 -10.82 22.41 11.11
N GLU A 187 -11.42 22.65 12.27
CA GLU A 187 -11.35 23.96 12.94
C GLU A 187 -9.93 24.31 13.38
N LYS A 188 -9.15 23.32 13.80
CA LYS A 188 -7.71 23.43 14.07
C LYS A 188 -6.89 23.67 12.79
N GLY A 189 -7.49 23.56 11.61
CA GLY A 189 -6.84 23.76 10.31
C GLY A 189 -5.87 22.63 9.92
N ARG A 190 -5.93 21.48 10.62
CA ARG A 190 -5.03 20.35 10.40
C ARG A 190 -5.49 19.47 9.25
N ILE A 191 -6.80 19.42 9.00
CA ILE A 191 -7.40 18.80 7.81
C ILE A 191 -8.36 19.80 7.15
N ARG A 192 -8.57 19.73 5.84
CA ARG A 192 -9.57 20.58 5.15
C ARG A 192 -10.93 19.89 5.01
N ALA A 193 -10.90 18.58 4.86
CA ALA A 193 -12.07 17.73 4.74
C ALA A 193 -11.76 16.32 5.24
N TYR A 194 -12.80 15.52 5.42
CA TYR A 194 -12.66 14.09 5.70
C TYR A 194 -13.59 13.25 4.82
N GLY A 195 -13.32 11.95 4.83
CA GLY A 195 -14.06 10.97 4.07
C GLY A 195 -13.95 9.57 4.63
N ILE A 196 -14.62 8.61 3.98
CA ILE A 196 -14.47 7.18 4.29
C ILE A 196 -13.91 6.47 3.06
N SER A 197 -12.82 5.74 3.25
CA SER A 197 -12.25 4.81 2.28
C SER A 197 -12.65 3.40 2.68
N SER A 198 -13.58 2.78 1.97
CA SER A 198 -14.13 1.47 2.33
C SER A 198 -14.24 0.55 1.13
N ASN A 199 -13.75 -0.68 1.28
CA ASN A 199 -14.00 -1.75 0.32
C ASN A 199 -15.46 -2.20 0.37
N SER A 200 -16.14 -2.05 1.51
CA SER A 200 -17.53 -2.46 1.64
C SER A 200 -18.49 -1.67 0.74
N PHE A 201 -18.10 -0.48 0.30
CA PHE A 201 -18.89 0.35 -0.62
C PHE A 201 -19.01 -0.22 -2.04
N SER A 202 -18.20 -1.22 -2.41
CA SER A 202 -18.36 -1.97 -3.65
C SER A 202 -19.19 -3.25 -3.48
N LEU A 203 -19.68 -3.55 -2.28
CA LEU A 203 -20.50 -4.73 -1.99
C LEU A 203 -21.99 -4.39 -2.09
N LYS A 204 -22.80 -5.43 -2.29
CA LYS A 204 -24.26 -5.31 -2.21
C LYS A 204 -24.69 -4.88 -0.82
N PRO A 205 -25.76 -4.06 -0.67
CA PRO A 205 -26.29 -3.68 0.64
C PRO A 205 -26.70 -4.86 1.54
N SER A 206 -27.01 -6.02 0.94
CA SER A 206 -27.34 -7.25 1.66
C SER A 206 -26.12 -8.01 2.21
N HIS A 207 -24.90 -7.60 1.85
CA HIS A 207 -23.69 -8.28 2.31
C HIS A 207 -23.46 -8.03 3.80
N ALA A 208 -23.09 -9.09 4.55
CA ALA A 208 -22.93 -9.02 6.01
C ALA A 208 -21.90 -7.98 6.49
N HIS A 209 -20.88 -7.72 5.67
CA HIS A 209 -19.82 -6.73 5.95
C HIS A 209 -20.03 -5.38 5.26
N PHE A 210 -21.22 -5.12 4.72
CA PHE A 210 -21.55 -3.82 4.13
C PHE A 210 -21.64 -2.74 5.21
N LEU A 211 -20.90 -1.64 5.05
CA LEU A 211 -21.06 -0.42 5.84
C LEU A 211 -22.25 0.37 5.30
N PRO A 212 -23.34 0.55 6.07
CA PRO A 212 -24.44 1.39 5.65
C PRO A 212 -23.98 2.84 5.49
N TYR A 213 -24.16 3.41 4.31
CA TYR A 213 -23.73 4.77 4.02
C TYR A 213 -24.86 5.80 4.16
N GLN A 214 -26.13 5.38 4.19
CA GLN A 214 -27.30 6.23 3.99
C GLN A 214 -27.40 7.37 5.00
N ASP A 215 -26.97 7.15 6.25
CA ASP A 215 -27.04 8.12 7.34
C ASP A 215 -25.75 8.92 7.55
N LEU A 216 -24.66 8.63 6.82
CA LEU A 216 -23.35 9.26 7.07
C LEU A 216 -23.40 10.79 6.99
N VAL A 217 -24.14 11.33 6.01
CA VAL A 217 -24.29 12.78 5.84
C VAL A 217 -25.09 13.38 7.00
N LYS A 218 -26.17 12.72 7.43
CA LYS A 218 -26.96 13.15 8.60
C LYS A 218 -26.10 13.16 9.87
N MET A 219 -25.27 12.14 10.05
CA MET A 219 -24.32 12.04 11.17
C MET A 219 -23.29 13.17 11.11
N ALA A 220 -22.72 13.45 9.94
CA ALA A 220 -21.77 14.54 9.74
C ALA A 220 -22.39 15.92 10.01
N THR A 221 -23.60 16.19 9.52
CA THR A 221 -24.37 17.41 9.84
C THR A 221 -24.55 17.55 11.34
N SER A 222 -24.96 16.48 12.02
CA SER A 222 -25.19 16.50 13.47
C SER A 222 -23.90 16.75 14.25
N ALA A 223 -22.77 16.17 13.82
CA ALA A 223 -21.46 16.42 14.40
C ALA A 223 -21.03 17.88 14.22
N PHE A 224 -21.20 18.42 13.00
CA PHE A 224 -20.92 19.82 12.70
C PHE A 224 -21.73 20.78 13.57
N ASP A 225 -23.03 20.56 13.71
CA ASP A 225 -23.90 21.41 14.54
C ASP A 225 -23.50 21.38 16.01
N ARG A 226 -23.18 20.19 16.55
CA ARG A 226 -22.68 20.05 17.92
C ARG A 226 -21.38 20.82 18.14
N MET A 227 -20.41 20.69 17.22
CA MET A 227 -19.14 21.42 17.33
C MET A 227 -19.33 22.93 17.19
N ARG A 228 -20.23 23.38 16.31
CA ARG A 228 -20.56 24.79 16.18
C ARG A 228 -21.14 25.36 17.48
N ILE A 229 -22.12 24.68 18.07
CA ILE A 229 -22.77 25.11 19.33
C ILE A 229 -21.74 25.15 20.46
N GLN A 230 -20.93 24.09 20.60
CA GLN A 230 -19.91 24.04 21.64
C GLN A 230 -18.90 25.20 21.50
N ARG A 231 -18.44 25.50 20.29
CA ARG A 231 -17.54 26.63 20.05
C ARG A 231 -18.19 27.97 20.40
N GLU A 232 -19.45 28.17 20.06
CA GLU A 232 -20.19 29.40 20.42
C GLU A 232 -20.26 29.56 21.95
N GLN A 233 -20.46 28.47 22.69
CA GLN A 233 -20.42 28.45 24.15
C GLN A 233 -19.02 28.74 24.69
N GLU A 234 -17.98 28.08 24.18
CA GLU A 234 -16.59 28.30 24.59
C GLU A 234 -16.14 29.76 24.33
N HIS A 235 -16.54 30.34 23.19
CA HIS A 235 -16.26 31.73 22.86
C HIS A 235 -17.01 32.70 23.78
N ALA A 236 -18.29 32.43 24.10
CA ALA A 236 -19.05 33.23 25.05
C ALA A 236 -18.44 33.21 26.45
N LEU A 237 -18.06 32.02 26.95
CA LEU A 237 -17.37 31.85 28.23
C LEU A 237 -16.03 32.59 28.27
N PHE A 238 -15.26 32.56 27.17
CA PHE A 238 -14.01 33.30 27.06
C PHE A 238 -14.23 34.82 27.16
N LEU A 239 -15.27 35.36 26.51
CA LEU A 239 -15.60 36.78 26.59
C LEU A 239 -16.06 37.18 28.00
N GLU A 240 -16.85 36.34 28.67
CA GLU A 240 -17.28 36.56 30.05
C GLU A 240 -16.09 36.59 31.01
N GLN A 241 -15.16 35.63 30.89
CA GLN A 241 -13.95 35.60 31.71
C GLN A 241 -13.05 36.83 31.49
N GLN A 242 -12.97 37.35 30.27
CA GLN A 242 -12.24 38.60 30.01
C GLN A 242 -12.92 39.82 30.63
N GLN A 243 -14.24 39.90 30.63
CA GLN A 243 -14.97 41.00 31.27
C GLN A 243 -14.78 40.97 32.80
N GLN A 244 -14.75 39.79 33.42
CA GLN A 244 -14.51 39.62 34.85
C GLN A 244 -13.05 39.93 35.27
N GLN A 245 -12.09 39.86 34.34
CA GLN A 245 -10.67 40.15 34.58
C GLN A 245 -10.28 41.61 34.29
N GLN A 246 -11.19 42.44 33.77
CA GLN A 246 -10.95 43.88 33.72
C GLN A 246 -11.18 44.48 35.11
N PRO A 247 -10.18 45.18 35.71
CA PRO A 247 -10.37 45.79 37.01
C PRO A 247 -11.48 46.84 36.90
N SER A 248 -12.43 46.77 37.83
CA SER A 248 -13.40 47.84 38.04
C SER A 248 -12.64 49.13 38.32
N GLY A 249 -12.55 50.00 37.30
CA GLY A 249 -12.12 51.38 37.44
C GLY A 249 -13.14 52.16 38.26
N GLY A 250 -13.26 51.83 39.55
CA GLY A 250 -13.90 52.66 40.54
C GLY A 250 -12.97 53.83 40.85
N VAL A 251 -13.08 54.91 40.08
CA VAL A 251 -12.68 56.24 40.57
C VAL A 251 -13.96 56.94 41.00
N SER A 252 -14.22 56.84 42.29
CA SER A 252 -15.16 57.71 43.00
C SER A 252 -14.56 59.13 43.10
N SER A 253 -15.47 60.09 43.05
CA SER A 253 -15.28 61.53 43.11
C SER A 253 -14.58 62.03 44.39
N SER A 254 -13.71 63.02 44.25
CA SER A 254 -13.68 64.19 45.14
C SER A 254 -13.22 65.42 44.36
N GLY A 255 -13.98 66.52 44.47
CA GLY A 255 -13.85 67.69 43.62
C GLY A 255 -12.86 68.74 44.11
N SER A 256 -12.51 69.68 43.23
CA SER A 256 -12.41 71.11 43.54
C SER A 256 -12.11 71.93 42.26
N ARG A 257 -12.63 73.16 42.28
CA ARG A 257 -12.79 74.20 41.27
C ARG A 257 -11.52 74.77 40.60
N SER A 258 -11.83 75.46 39.49
CA SER A 258 -11.18 76.66 38.90
C SER A 258 -9.96 76.38 38.04
N GLY A 259 -9.76 76.99 36.87
CA GLY A 259 -10.47 78.01 36.10
C GLY A 259 -9.59 78.35 34.88
N GLY A 260 -10.12 79.09 33.91
CA GLY A 260 -9.30 79.77 32.90
C GLY A 260 -9.44 79.28 31.47
N LYS A 261 -10.19 80.07 30.69
CA LYS A 261 -10.23 80.09 29.22
C LYS A 261 -8.83 80.36 28.63
N VAL A 262 -8.62 79.96 27.37
CA VAL A 262 -8.32 80.82 26.20
C VAL A 262 -7.62 79.98 25.10
N PHE A 263 -8.30 79.83 23.95
CA PHE A 263 -7.80 79.51 22.59
C PHE A 263 -7.17 80.78 21.96
N PRO A 264 -6.57 80.82 20.73
CA PRO A 264 -6.05 79.80 19.79
C PRO A 264 -4.70 80.30 19.14
N PRO A 265 -4.37 80.11 17.82
CA PRO A 265 -4.19 78.89 17.00
C PRO A 265 -2.84 78.80 16.22
N SER A 266 -2.64 77.64 15.58
CA SER A 266 -2.07 77.35 14.22
C SER A 266 -0.93 78.18 13.61
N ASN A 267 0.11 77.46 13.13
CA ASN A 267 0.60 77.40 11.72
C ASN A 267 2.03 76.82 11.72
N SER A 268 2.31 75.68 11.08
CA SER A 268 2.50 75.41 9.65
C SER A 268 3.94 75.66 9.14
N ASN A 269 4.42 74.68 8.37
CA ASN A 269 5.55 74.70 7.42
C ASN A 269 6.98 74.79 7.98
N SER A 270 8.04 74.22 7.37
CA SER A 270 8.23 73.22 6.31
C SER A 270 9.76 73.09 6.06
N PHE A 271 10.19 72.03 5.34
CA PHE A 271 11.50 71.80 4.67
C PHE A 271 12.77 71.62 5.53
N SER A 272 13.38 70.42 5.53
CA SER A 272 14.46 69.91 4.63
C SER A 272 15.84 70.51 4.96
N THR A 273 16.97 69.80 4.96
CA THR A 273 17.44 68.64 4.19
C THR A 273 18.69 68.06 4.88
N SER A 274 18.93 66.76 4.64
CA SER A 274 20.20 66.01 4.49
C SER A 274 21.51 66.53 5.13
N THR A 275 22.46 65.72 5.59
CA THR A 275 23.12 64.61 4.85
C THR A 275 24.07 63.86 5.79
N THR A 276 23.98 62.53 5.79
CA THR A 276 25.04 61.47 5.74
C THR A 276 26.49 61.83 6.16
N THR A 277 27.26 61.01 6.89
CA THR A 277 27.66 59.61 6.59
C THR A 277 28.29 58.92 7.81
N LYS A 278 28.03 57.61 7.97
CA LYS A 278 28.82 56.67 8.79
C LYS A 278 29.70 55.81 7.89
N THR A 279 30.96 55.65 8.27
CA THR A 279 31.89 54.62 7.79
C THR A 279 32.15 53.59 8.89
N THR A 280 32.05 52.33 8.49
CA THR A 280 32.60 51.08 9.05
C THR A 280 34.16 51.11 9.14
N PRO A 281 34.91 50.04 9.50
CA PRO A 281 34.59 48.68 10.00
C PRO A 281 35.56 48.16 11.13
N LEU A 282 35.49 46.84 11.40
CA LEU A 282 36.58 45.88 11.70
C LEU A 282 36.59 45.20 13.08
N SER A 283 36.50 43.86 12.99
CA SER A 283 36.79 42.77 13.95
C SER A 283 38.31 42.70 14.30
N PRO A 284 38.89 41.75 15.10
CA PRO A 284 38.39 40.42 15.50
C PRO A 284 38.86 39.82 16.88
N SER A 285 38.38 38.59 17.13
CA SER A 285 39.12 37.43 17.68
C SER A 285 39.15 37.08 19.19
N GLN A 286 38.72 35.83 19.44
CA GLN A 286 39.33 34.75 20.25
C GLN A 286 39.10 34.60 21.78
N HIS A 287 38.40 33.50 22.10
CA HIS A 287 38.62 32.46 23.13
C HIS A 287 39.48 32.76 24.38
N LYS A 288 38.90 32.61 25.59
CA LYS A 288 39.09 31.44 26.49
C LYS A 288 38.39 31.62 27.86
N SER A 289 37.79 30.51 28.30
CA SER A 289 37.55 30.01 29.68
C SER A 289 37.61 30.94 30.90
N GLY A 290 36.53 30.90 31.71
CA GLY A 290 36.56 31.26 33.13
C GLY A 290 35.27 30.80 33.84
N GLN A 291 35.40 29.85 34.76
CA GLN A 291 34.38 29.54 35.77
C GLN A 291 34.22 30.73 36.72
N GLY A 292 32.99 31.04 37.15
CA GLY A 292 32.76 32.01 38.21
C GLY A 292 31.31 32.44 38.30
N GLN A 293 30.67 32.11 39.42
CA GLN A 293 29.27 32.34 39.76
C GLN A 293 28.85 33.81 39.63
N GLY A 294 27.63 34.04 39.13
CA GLY A 294 27.01 35.36 39.09
C GLY A 294 25.51 35.24 38.82
N GLN A 295 24.71 35.72 39.77
CA GLN A 295 23.25 35.67 39.82
C GLN A 295 22.59 36.12 38.50
N GLY A 296 21.78 35.23 37.91
CA GLY A 296 20.96 35.52 36.74
C GLY A 296 19.50 35.70 37.16
N SER A 297 19.01 36.92 37.06
CA SER A 297 17.61 37.32 37.21
C SER A 297 16.68 36.43 36.38
N THR A 298 15.68 35.85 37.02
CA THR A 298 14.53 35.22 36.37
C THR A 298 13.73 36.28 35.61
N SER A 299 14.00 36.44 34.32
CA SER A 299 13.04 37.07 33.42
C SER A 299 11.87 36.11 33.22
N GLU A 300 10.81 36.31 34.00
CA GLU A 300 9.52 35.65 33.80
C GLU A 300 9.11 35.82 32.33
N LYS A 301 9.01 34.69 31.63
CA LYS A 301 8.34 34.65 30.33
C LYS A 301 6.91 35.10 30.57
N ARG A 302 6.57 36.31 30.11
CA ARG A 302 5.21 36.80 30.00
C ARG A 302 4.37 35.69 29.35
N ALA A 303 3.47 35.08 30.13
CA ALA A 303 2.54 34.09 29.61
C ALA A 303 1.79 34.73 28.44
N SER A 304 1.86 34.10 27.27
CA SER A 304 1.05 34.51 26.12
C SER A 304 -0.42 34.47 26.54
N GLN A 305 -1.12 35.60 26.48
CA GLN A 305 -2.55 35.62 26.74
C GLN A 305 -3.24 34.58 25.85
N PRO A 306 -4.20 33.81 26.38
CA PRO A 306 -4.93 32.82 25.59
C PRO A 306 -5.66 33.52 24.44
N THR A 307 -5.39 33.10 23.20
CA THR A 307 -6.11 33.58 22.02
C THR A 307 -7.54 33.01 22.00
N PRO A 308 -8.55 33.81 21.62
CA PRO A 308 -9.93 33.33 21.53
C PRO A 308 -10.06 32.16 20.54
N PRO A 309 -11.01 31.24 20.76
CA PRO A 309 -11.41 30.28 19.75
C PRO A 309 -11.79 31.05 18.46
N LYS A 310 -11.12 30.75 17.34
CA LYS A 310 -11.43 31.41 16.06
C LYS A 310 -12.84 30.99 15.61
N LEU A 311 -13.71 31.97 15.38
CA LEU A 311 -14.96 31.75 14.66
C LEU A 311 -14.62 31.36 13.21
N VAL A 312 -14.97 30.14 12.82
CA VAL A 312 -14.76 29.63 11.46
C VAL A 312 -16.04 29.88 10.65
N ASN A 313 -15.94 30.63 9.55
CA ASN A 313 -17.05 30.96 8.63
C ASN A 313 -17.47 29.78 7.72
N ARG A 314 -17.56 28.58 8.29
CA ARG A 314 -18.03 27.37 7.59
C ARG A 314 -19.50 27.14 7.92
N THR A 315 -20.29 26.83 6.90
CA THR A 315 -21.76 26.67 7.01
C THR A 315 -22.23 25.21 6.89
N THR A 316 -21.31 24.26 6.71
CA THR A 316 -21.64 22.84 6.52
C THR A 316 -20.52 21.93 7.04
N HIS A 317 -20.82 20.64 7.18
CA HIS A 317 -19.90 19.61 7.67
C HIS A 317 -18.69 19.39 6.75
N GLY A 318 -17.68 18.72 7.28
CA GLY A 318 -16.42 18.39 6.61
C GLY A 318 -16.44 17.10 5.79
N LEU A 319 -17.47 16.24 5.97
CA LEU A 319 -17.61 15.02 5.17
C LEU A 319 -17.82 15.41 3.70
N GLY A 320 -16.83 15.13 2.85
CA GLY A 320 -16.86 15.52 1.45
C GLY A 320 -16.53 14.38 0.47
N TYR A 321 -16.04 13.25 0.96
CA TYR A 321 -15.39 12.26 0.10
C TYR A 321 -15.74 10.82 0.49
N LEU A 322 -16.03 9.99 -0.51
CA LEU A 322 -15.97 8.53 -0.41
C LEU A 322 -14.85 8.01 -1.31
N GLN A 323 -14.11 7.02 -0.83
CA GLN A 323 -13.19 6.26 -1.65
C GLN A 323 -13.61 4.79 -1.62
N MET A 324 -13.66 4.14 -2.79
CA MET A 324 -14.10 2.75 -2.90
C MET A 324 -13.48 2.04 -4.09
N PRO A 325 -13.37 0.71 -4.05
CA PRO A 325 -13.01 -0.06 -5.22
C PRO A 325 -14.06 0.10 -6.32
N GLY A 326 -13.61 0.16 -7.57
CA GLY A 326 -14.49 0.18 -8.72
C GLY A 326 -13.71 -0.03 -10.00
N ASN A 327 -14.30 -0.74 -10.95
CA ASN A 327 -13.73 -0.99 -12.27
C ASN A 327 -14.81 -1.51 -13.22
N LEU A 328 -14.40 -1.84 -14.45
CA LEU A 328 -15.29 -2.33 -15.50
C LEU A 328 -16.02 -3.64 -15.17
N LEU A 329 -15.50 -4.44 -14.22
CA LEU A 329 -16.11 -5.71 -13.81
C LEU A 329 -16.86 -5.62 -12.46
N GLU A 330 -16.38 -4.78 -11.54
CA GLU A 330 -16.99 -4.49 -10.23
C GLU A 330 -17.78 -3.17 -10.27
N THR A 331 -18.99 -3.21 -10.82
CA THR A 331 -19.84 -2.02 -11.02
C THR A 331 -20.90 -1.79 -9.93
N GLU A 332 -21.09 -2.74 -9.02
CA GLU A 332 -22.12 -2.67 -7.95
C GLU A 332 -22.03 -1.36 -7.16
N GLY A 333 -20.84 -1.00 -6.67
CA GLY A 333 -20.62 0.23 -5.93
C GLY A 333 -20.86 1.49 -6.76
N LEU A 334 -20.54 1.48 -8.06
CA LEU A 334 -20.79 2.60 -8.97
C LEU A 334 -22.30 2.86 -9.08
N ASN A 335 -23.09 1.80 -9.26
CA ASN A 335 -24.54 1.86 -9.44
C ASN A 335 -25.31 2.16 -8.15
N THR A 336 -24.69 1.94 -6.98
CA THR A 336 -25.33 2.09 -5.66
C THR A 336 -24.69 3.22 -4.85
N THR A 337 -23.53 2.97 -4.25
CA THR A 337 -22.85 3.89 -3.34
C THR A 337 -22.46 5.20 -4.01
N ALA A 338 -21.83 5.16 -5.19
CA ALA A 338 -21.40 6.38 -5.88
C ALA A 338 -22.61 7.21 -6.34
N LYS A 339 -23.64 6.56 -6.87
CA LYS A 339 -24.91 7.21 -7.21
C LYS A 339 -25.53 7.92 -6.01
N TRP A 340 -25.62 7.26 -4.86
CA TRP A 340 -26.09 7.90 -3.63
C TRP A 340 -25.20 9.08 -3.22
N ALA A 341 -23.87 8.91 -3.24
CA ALA A 341 -22.91 9.94 -2.84
C ALA A 341 -23.11 11.24 -3.63
N LYS A 342 -23.36 11.14 -4.94
CA LYS A 342 -23.68 12.28 -5.80
C LYS A 342 -24.95 13.01 -5.41
N THR A 343 -26.01 12.29 -5.01
CA THR A 343 -27.25 12.93 -4.49
C THR A 343 -27.02 13.73 -3.20
N LYS A 344 -25.87 13.52 -2.54
CA LYS A 344 -25.47 14.21 -1.32
C LYS A 344 -24.31 15.19 -1.52
N ASN A 345 -23.95 15.51 -2.78
CA ASN A 345 -22.82 16.37 -3.12
C ASN A 345 -21.46 15.88 -2.57
N LEU A 346 -21.29 14.57 -2.39
CA LEU A 346 -20.02 13.97 -2.02
C LEU A 346 -19.21 13.65 -3.29
N SER A 347 -17.89 13.84 -3.19
CA SER A 347 -16.95 13.40 -4.22
C SER A 347 -16.62 11.91 -4.05
N VAL A 348 -16.47 11.19 -5.16
CA VAL A 348 -16.19 9.75 -5.21
C VAL A 348 -14.86 9.51 -5.88
N PHE A 349 -13.94 8.89 -5.15
CA PHE A 349 -12.65 8.44 -5.65
C PHE A 349 -12.65 6.93 -5.84
N ILE A 350 -12.21 6.47 -7.00
CA ILE A 350 -12.11 5.05 -7.31
C ILE A 350 -10.69 4.57 -7.13
N ASN A 351 -10.47 3.60 -6.26
CA ASN A 351 -9.23 2.83 -6.19
C ASN A 351 -9.39 1.46 -6.88
N ARG A 352 -8.27 0.78 -7.12
CA ARG A 352 -8.22 -0.50 -7.87
C ARG A 352 -8.91 -0.48 -9.26
N PRO A 353 -8.75 0.56 -10.10
CA PRO A 353 -9.42 0.64 -11.41
C PRO A 353 -9.04 -0.49 -12.38
N LEU A 354 -7.86 -1.11 -12.18
CA LEU A 354 -7.32 -2.15 -13.08
C LEU A 354 -7.23 -3.55 -12.44
N ASN A 355 -7.71 -3.72 -11.20
CA ASN A 355 -7.63 -5.01 -10.51
C ASN A 355 -9.02 -5.39 -9.99
N ALA A 356 -9.69 -6.24 -10.75
CA ALA A 356 -11.01 -6.73 -10.44
C ALA A 356 -10.95 -7.89 -9.44
N MET A 357 -11.87 -7.91 -8.48
CA MET A 357 -12.11 -9.00 -7.54
C MET A 357 -13.58 -9.39 -7.65
N SER A 358 -13.89 -10.17 -8.69
CA SER A 358 -15.26 -10.59 -8.95
C SER A 358 -15.54 -11.94 -8.29
N PRO A 359 -16.66 -12.13 -7.57
CA PRO A 359 -17.11 -13.46 -7.18
C PRO A 359 -17.35 -14.39 -8.37
N GLU A 360 -17.72 -13.83 -9.53
CA GLU A 360 -18.05 -14.56 -10.76
C GLU A 360 -16.80 -15.10 -11.48
N PHE A 361 -15.73 -14.30 -11.52
CA PHE A 361 -14.54 -14.59 -12.32
C PHE A 361 -13.25 -14.70 -11.50
N GLY A 362 -13.32 -14.53 -10.18
CA GLY A 362 -12.14 -14.41 -9.34
C GLY A 362 -11.35 -13.11 -9.57
N PRO A 363 -10.09 -13.08 -9.11
CA PRO A 363 -9.16 -11.99 -9.38
C PRO A 363 -8.89 -11.86 -10.89
N ALA A 364 -8.96 -10.64 -11.40
CA ALA A 364 -8.75 -10.34 -12.81
C ALA A 364 -7.96 -9.04 -12.97
N ARG A 365 -6.94 -9.07 -13.83
CA ARG A 365 -6.17 -7.87 -14.16
C ARG A 365 -6.67 -7.27 -15.47
N LEU A 366 -7.23 -6.06 -15.42
CA LEU A 366 -7.65 -5.32 -16.60
C LEU A 366 -6.42 -4.69 -17.26
N ALA A 367 -5.71 -5.46 -18.08
CA ALA A 367 -4.53 -5.02 -18.81
C ALA A 367 -4.33 -5.83 -20.09
N SER A 368 -3.79 -5.17 -21.10
CA SER A 368 -3.40 -5.75 -22.37
C SER A 368 -1.93 -6.14 -22.33
N TYR A 369 -1.64 -7.37 -22.72
CA TYR A 369 -0.29 -7.87 -22.86
C TYR A 369 -0.12 -8.35 -24.31
N PRO A 370 1.04 -8.07 -24.92
CA PRO A 370 1.30 -8.52 -26.28
C PRO A 370 1.40 -10.06 -26.33
N PRO A 371 1.25 -10.65 -27.53
CA PRO A 371 1.58 -12.04 -27.76
C PRO A 371 3.00 -12.36 -27.25
N PRO A 372 3.23 -13.55 -26.67
CA PRO A 372 4.56 -13.95 -26.21
C PRO A 372 5.58 -13.95 -27.35
N LEU A 373 6.79 -13.53 -27.04
CA LEU A 373 7.93 -13.50 -27.96
C LEU A 373 8.75 -14.80 -27.84
N ALA A 374 9.66 -15.03 -28.79
CA ALA A 374 10.58 -16.16 -28.76
C ALA A 374 11.61 -16.05 -27.59
N PRO A 375 12.01 -17.17 -26.94
CA PRO A 375 11.45 -18.50 -27.14
C PRO A 375 10.00 -18.56 -26.65
N THR A 376 9.15 -19.21 -27.43
CA THR A 376 7.75 -19.48 -27.06
C THR A 376 7.72 -20.29 -25.77
N TYR A 377 6.57 -20.27 -25.08
CA TYR A 377 6.40 -21.09 -23.88
C TYR A 377 6.68 -22.58 -24.12
N ALA A 378 6.27 -23.13 -25.27
CA ALA A 378 6.54 -24.52 -25.64
C ALA A 378 8.04 -24.78 -25.84
N GLU A 379 8.75 -23.91 -26.55
CA GLU A 379 10.20 -24.03 -26.75
C GLU A 379 10.97 -23.94 -25.43
N ALA A 380 10.62 -22.97 -24.57
CA ALA A 380 11.26 -22.81 -23.26
C ALA A 380 10.93 -23.97 -22.30
N MET A 381 9.74 -24.56 -22.43
CA MET A 381 9.34 -25.77 -21.72
C MET A 381 10.19 -26.97 -22.12
N ASP A 382 10.31 -27.22 -23.42
CA ASP A 382 11.12 -28.32 -23.94
C ASP A 382 12.60 -28.15 -23.55
N GLU A 383 13.11 -26.92 -23.60
CA GLU A 383 14.47 -26.57 -23.17
C GLU A 383 14.71 -26.94 -21.70
N ILE A 384 13.85 -26.47 -20.77
CA ILE A 384 14.04 -26.72 -19.33
C ILE A 384 13.83 -28.20 -18.98
N LEU A 385 12.85 -28.88 -19.56
CA LEU A 385 12.62 -30.31 -19.33
C LEU A 385 13.81 -31.13 -19.84
N GLY A 386 14.36 -30.78 -21.01
CA GLY A 386 15.59 -31.37 -21.53
C GLY A 386 16.78 -31.17 -20.59
N ALA A 387 16.96 -29.95 -20.08
CA ALA A 387 18.03 -29.62 -19.14
C ALA A 387 17.91 -30.41 -17.82
N LEU A 388 16.69 -30.58 -17.29
CA LEU A 388 16.42 -31.37 -16.08
C LEU A 388 16.78 -32.85 -16.27
N VAL A 389 16.40 -33.43 -17.41
CA VAL A 389 16.72 -34.83 -17.74
C VAL A 389 18.21 -35.04 -17.91
N ALA A 390 18.90 -34.13 -18.61
CA ALA A 390 20.34 -34.19 -18.79
C ALA A 390 21.08 -34.11 -17.45
N LEU A 391 20.72 -33.14 -16.60
CA LEU A 391 21.33 -32.95 -15.29
C LEU A 391 21.08 -34.14 -14.35
N GLY A 392 19.87 -34.71 -14.39
CA GLY A 392 19.52 -35.91 -13.62
C GLY A 392 20.31 -37.16 -14.06
N LYS A 393 20.53 -37.35 -15.38
CA LYS A 393 21.35 -38.47 -15.89
C LYS A 393 22.81 -38.35 -15.50
N GLN A 394 23.35 -37.13 -15.52
CA GLN A 394 24.74 -36.87 -15.16
C GLN A 394 24.99 -36.91 -13.65
N ARG A 395 23.96 -36.64 -12.84
CA ARG A 395 24.03 -36.58 -11.37
C ARG A 395 22.89 -37.35 -10.74
N GLU A 396 23.12 -38.65 -10.57
CA GLU A 396 22.14 -39.56 -9.99
C GLU A 396 21.62 -39.08 -8.62
N TYR A 397 22.47 -38.44 -7.79
CA TYR A 397 22.05 -37.86 -6.51
C TYR A 397 21.07 -36.68 -6.62
N LEU A 398 21.00 -36.01 -7.79
CA LEU A 398 20.05 -34.91 -8.06
C LEU A 398 18.73 -35.40 -8.66
N GLN A 399 18.65 -36.64 -9.15
CA GLN A 399 17.45 -37.22 -9.79
C GLN A 399 16.16 -36.95 -9.00
N PRO A 400 16.08 -37.18 -7.67
CA PRO A 400 14.83 -36.95 -6.93
C PRO A 400 14.42 -35.47 -6.85
N LYS A 401 15.40 -34.55 -6.87
CA LYS A 401 15.11 -33.10 -6.90
C LYS A 401 14.66 -32.66 -8.28
N MET A 402 15.31 -33.17 -9.34
CA MET A 402 14.95 -32.85 -10.73
C MET A 402 13.59 -33.41 -11.11
N GLY A 403 13.25 -34.61 -10.63
CA GLY A 403 11.92 -35.20 -10.80
C GLY A 403 10.82 -34.34 -10.18
N ARG A 404 11.00 -33.87 -8.94
CA ARG A 404 10.04 -32.96 -8.29
C ARG A 404 9.88 -31.64 -9.04
N LEU A 405 10.98 -31.06 -9.51
CA LEU A 405 10.94 -29.83 -10.30
C LEU A 405 10.21 -30.03 -11.64
N ARG A 406 10.46 -31.15 -12.30
CA ARG A 406 9.71 -31.53 -13.50
C ARG A 406 8.21 -31.64 -13.23
N GLU A 407 7.80 -32.35 -12.17
CA GLU A 407 6.39 -32.45 -11.77
C GLU A 407 5.75 -31.08 -11.51
N MET A 408 6.48 -30.16 -10.87
CA MET A 408 6.03 -28.78 -10.66
C MET A 408 5.81 -28.04 -11.98
N ILE A 409 6.75 -28.15 -12.92
CA ILE A 409 6.67 -27.51 -14.23
C ILE A 409 5.51 -28.08 -15.06
N GLU A 410 5.35 -29.41 -15.08
CA GLU A 410 4.24 -30.09 -15.75
C GLU A 410 2.88 -29.71 -15.11
N GLY A 411 2.83 -29.53 -13.78
CA GLY A 411 1.64 -29.04 -13.08
C GLY A 411 1.27 -27.59 -13.42
N LEU A 412 2.26 -26.73 -13.64
CA LEU A 412 2.04 -25.36 -14.12
C LEU A 412 1.50 -25.35 -15.55
N ASP A 413 2.00 -26.22 -16.43
CA ASP A 413 1.49 -26.39 -17.80
C ASP A 413 0.03 -26.84 -17.82
N GLU A 414 -0.32 -27.85 -17.02
CA GLU A 414 -1.70 -28.32 -16.92
C GLU A 414 -2.64 -27.20 -16.42
N SER A 415 -2.19 -26.41 -15.42
CA SER A 415 -2.94 -25.26 -14.91
C SER A 415 -3.15 -24.18 -15.98
N LEU A 416 -2.14 -23.96 -16.81
CA LEU A 416 -2.17 -23.01 -17.92
C LEU A 416 -3.10 -23.50 -19.05
N ARG A 417 -3.02 -24.78 -19.44
CA ARG A 417 -3.89 -25.39 -20.45
C ARG A 417 -5.36 -25.42 -20.03
N THR A 418 -5.62 -25.64 -18.73
CA THR A 418 -6.97 -25.62 -18.17
C THR A 418 -7.48 -24.20 -17.83
N ASN A 419 -6.72 -23.16 -18.16
CA ASN A 419 -7.05 -21.75 -17.94
C ASN A 419 -7.39 -21.42 -16.46
N LYS A 420 -6.80 -22.17 -15.52
CA LYS A 420 -6.93 -21.95 -14.08
C LYS A 420 -5.96 -20.85 -13.61
N LEU A 421 -6.02 -19.70 -14.26
CA LEU A 421 -5.09 -18.58 -14.06
C LEU A 421 -5.13 -18.00 -12.64
N SER A 422 -6.23 -18.15 -11.91
CA SER A 422 -6.34 -17.74 -10.49
C SER A 422 -5.37 -18.51 -9.57
N ILE A 423 -5.10 -19.78 -9.88
CA ILE A 423 -4.11 -20.62 -9.18
C ILE A 423 -2.70 -20.08 -9.47
N ILE A 424 -2.43 -19.77 -10.73
CA ILE A 424 -1.13 -19.25 -11.18
C ILE A 424 -0.82 -17.85 -10.59
N GLN A 425 -1.84 -16.99 -10.42
CA GLN A 425 -1.65 -15.66 -9.82
C GLN A 425 -1.32 -15.72 -8.31
N MET A 426 -1.79 -16.74 -7.58
CA MET A 426 -1.41 -17.00 -6.19
C MET A 426 -0.02 -17.65 -6.06
N GLU A 427 0.42 -18.41 -7.07
CA GLU A 427 1.65 -19.23 -7.02
C GLU A 427 2.86 -18.65 -7.77
N GLY A 428 2.70 -17.66 -8.64
CA GLY A 428 3.79 -17.17 -9.52
C GLY A 428 4.99 -16.54 -8.79
N ALA A 429 4.80 -15.93 -7.62
CA ALA A 429 5.90 -15.49 -6.76
C ALA A 429 6.53 -16.66 -5.99
N SER A 430 5.76 -17.72 -5.77
CA SER A 430 6.17 -18.94 -5.06
C SER A 430 7.09 -19.80 -5.93
N VAL A 431 6.82 -19.94 -7.23
CA VAL A 431 7.61 -20.82 -8.11
C VAL A 431 9.09 -20.41 -8.15
N ARG A 432 9.40 -19.12 -8.39
CA ARG A 432 10.79 -18.63 -8.38
C ARG A 432 11.47 -18.85 -7.03
N ASN A 433 10.78 -18.58 -5.92
CA ASN A 433 11.35 -18.70 -4.58
C ASN A 433 11.50 -20.14 -4.12
N GLN A 434 10.53 -21.01 -4.39
CA GLN A 434 10.58 -22.45 -4.15
C GLN A 434 11.70 -23.08 -4.96
N LEU A 435 11.88 -22.62 -6.20
CA LEU A 435 12.90 -23.12 -7.08
C LEU A 435 14.31 -22.72 -6.66
N HIS A 436 14.51 -21.43 -6.31
CA HIS A 436 15.74 -20.98 -5.69
C HIS A 436 16.00 -21.67 -4.33
N GLN A 437 14.97 -21.89 -3.50
CA GLN A 437 15.11 -22.59 -2.22
C GLN A 437 15.49 -24.06 -2.39
N GLU A 438 14.89 -24.79 -3.33
CA GLU A 438 15.22 -26.19 -3.62
C GLU A 438 16.63 -26.34 -4.20
N LEU A 439 17.05 -25.42 -5.07
CA LEU A 439 18.40 -25.36 -5.63
C LEU A 439 19.45 -24.94 -4.59
N ALA A 440 19.08 -24.17 -3.57
CA ALA A 440 19.96 -23.74 -2.48
C ALA A 440 20.12 -24.75 -1.32
N LYS A 441 19.30 -25.81 -1.26
CA LYS A 441 19.39 -26.83 -0.21
C LYS A 441 20.66 -27.68 -0.35
N PRO A 442 21.54 -27.75 0.68
CA PRO A 442 22.76 -28.56 0.62
C PRO A 442 22.45 -30.03 0.39
N VAL A 443 23.37 -30.71 -0.31
CA VAL A 443 23.27 -32.13 -0.63
C VAL A 443 23.67 -32.94 0.62
N PRO A 444 22.87 -33.91 1.07
CA PRO A 444 23.31 -34.84 2.11
C PRO A 444 24.47 -35.68 1.56
N VAL A 445 25.61 -35.67 2.24
CA VAL A 445 26.75 -36.52 1.88
C VAL A 445 26.40 -37.96 2.30
N PRO A 446 26.55 -38.97 1.43
CA PRO A 446 26.33 -40.36 1.83
C PRO A 446 27.40 -40.76 2.85
N SER A 447 26.96 -41.24 4.02
CA SER A 447 27.87 -41.74 5.06
C SER A 447 28.60 -42.98 4.54
N LYS A 448 29.94 -42.90 4.52
CA LYS A 448 30.78 -44.06 4.25
C LYS A 448 30.56 -45.10 5.35
N THR A 449 30.22 -46.31 4.93
CA THR A 449 30.30 -47.54 5.72
C THR A 449 31.66 -47.63 6.43
N LYS A 450 31.63 -47.92 7.73
CA LYS A 450 32.72 -48.60 8.44
C LYS A 450 32.13 -49.79 9.19
N GLY A 451 32.63 -50.97 8.85
CA GLY A 451 32.36 -52.20 9.57
C GLY A 451 33.26 -52.39 10.79
N SER A 452 32.81 -53.32 11.63
CA SER A 452 33.54 -54.13 12.62
C SER A 452 34.18 -53.43 13.84
N GLY A 453 33.76 -53.85 15.04
CA GLY A 453 34.55 -53.67 16.26
C GLY A 453 33.77 -53.67 17.57
N ILE A 454 33.42 -54.86 18.06
CA ILE A 454 33.50 -55.35 19.47
C ILE A 454 32.79 -54.55 20.60
N ALA A 455 32.04 -55.32 21.40
CA ALA A 455 31.27 -54.94 22.58
C ALA A 455 32.10 -54.43 23.78
N SER A 456 31.50 -53.55 24.59
CA SER A 456 31.43 -53.71 26.05
C SER A 456 30.47 -52.70 26.70
N SER A 457 29.69 -53.25 27.61
CA SER A 457 28.77 -52.65 28.59
C SER A 457 29.31 -51.44 29.38
N SER A 458 28.41 -50.52 29.79
CA SER A 458 28.08 -50.29 31.21
C SER A 458 27.22 -49.03 31.41
N THR A 459 26.02 -49.24 31.98
CA THR A 459 25.39 -48.51 33.09
C THR A 459 25.55 -46.97 33.20
N ALA A 460 24.43 -46.24 33.13
CA ALA A 460 23.79 -45.56 34.27
C ALA A 460 22.94 -44.35 33.82
N SER A 461 21.62 -44.49 33.96
CA SER A 461 20.66 -43.40 34.23
C SER A 461 20.69 -43.09 35.76
N PRO A 462 19.84 -42.22 36.37
CA PRO A 462 18.78 -41.35 35.84
C PRO A 462 18.75 -39.93 36.47
N SER A 463 17.91 -39.02 35.97
CA SER A 463 16.80 -38.34 36.69
C SER A 463 16.61 -36.95 36.05
N LEU A 464 15.44 -36.32 35.89
CA LEU A 464 14.07 -36.55 36.30
C LEU A 464 13.13 -35.85 35.28
N SER A 465 11.98 -36.50 35.06
CA SER A 465 10.79 -36.08 34.30
C SER A 465 9.92 -35.10 35.14
N PRO A 466 8.61 -34.77 34.89
CA PRO A 466 7.56 -35.39 34.06
C PRO A 466 6.76 -34.35 33.22
N ALA A 467 5.69 -34.59 32.45
CA ALA A 467 4.81 -35.70 32.03
C ALA A 467 4.07 -35.13 30.79
N ALA A 468 3.88 -35.87 29.68
CA ALA A 468 2.78 -36.83 29.43
C ALA A 468 1.38 -36.18 29.41
N ALA A 469 0.40 -36.54 28.58
CA ALA A 469 0.22 -37.43 27.44
C ALA A 469 -1.28 -37.32 27.05
N ALA A 470 -1.68 -38.05 25.99
CA ALA A 470 -3.05 -38.51 25.70
C ALA A 470 -4.02 -37.48 25.07
N ALA A 471 -4.92 -37.82 24.14
CA ALA A 471 -5.22 -39.03 23.37
C ALA A 471 -6.33 -38.70 22.34
N VAL A 472 -6.71 -39.70 21.53
CA VAL A 472 -8.06 -40.01 21.00
C VAL A 472 -8.25 -39.95 19.45
N GLU A 473 -8.18 -41.16 18.86
CA GLU A 473 -9.06 -41.84 17.87
C GLU A 473 -10.45 -41.22 17.56
N ALA A 474 -11.26 -41.50 16.52
CA ALA A 474 -11.42 -42.45 15.40
C ALA A 474 -12.48 -41.83 14.42
N PHE A 475 -12.68 -42.19 13.14
CA PHE A 475 -13.33 -43.39 12.53
C PHE A 475 -13.23 -43.20 10.97
N LYS A 476 -12.71 -44.15 10.15
CA LYS A 476 -13.38 -45.25 9.39
C LYS A 476 -14.49 -44.77 8.42
N THR A 477 -14.62 -45.17 7.14
CA THR A 477 -14.32 -46.41 6.38
C THR A 477 -14.45 -46.22 4.85
N SER A 478 -13.76 -47.04 4.06
CA SER A 478 -13.89 -47.27 2.59
C SER A 478 -15.19 -48.01 2.18
N PRO A 479 -15.43 -48.33 0.88
CA PRO A 479 -14.96 -49.63 0.33
C PRO A 479 -14.60 -49.70 -1.19
N THR A 480 -13.54 -50.47 -1.47
CA THR A 480 -13.29 -51.51 -2.51
C THR A 480 -13.82 -51.45 -3.96
N SER A 481 -12.97 -51.77 -4.96
CA SER A 481 -13.05 -53.01 -5.79
C SER A 481 -11.83 -53.20 -6.74
N THR A 482 -11.08 -54.29 -6.56
CA THR A 482 -10.81 -55.45 -7.48
C THR A 482 -9.97 -55.24 -8.75
N LYS A 483 -8.76 -55.85 -8.73
CA LYS A 483 -8.01 -56.40 -9.88
C LYS A 483 -8.61 -57.76 -10.32
N PRO A 484 -8.25 -58.26 -11.52
CA PRO A 484 -7.32 -59.39 -11.52
C PRO A 484 -6.21 -59.30 -12.58
N ALA A 485 -5.21 -60.16 -12.40
CA ALA A 485 -3.99 -60.32 -13.17
C ALA A 485 -3.99 -61.63 -13.97
N THR A 486 -3.13 -61.73 -15.00
CA THR A 486 -2.50 -62.95 -15.55
C THR A 486 -1.27 -62.50 -16.39
N ALA A 487 -0.02 -62.89 -16.06
CA ALA A 487 0.74 -64.11 -16.47
C ALA A 487 1.00 -64.21 -17.99
N ALA A 488 2.10 -64.71 -18.57
CA ALA A 488 3.47 -65.15 -18.19
C ALA A 488 4.24 -65.32 -19.54
N ALA A 489 5.52 -64.92 -19.62
CA ALA A 489 6.73 -65.77 -19.77
C ALA A 489 7.01 -66.47 -21.14
N THR A 490 8.25 -66.28 -21.67
CA THR A 490 9.18 -67.23 -22.37
C THR A 490 10.23 -66.42 -23.19
N ALA A 491 11.55 -66.48 -22.92
CA ALA A 491 12.59 -67.45 -23.34
C ALA A 491 12.88 -67.41 -24.87
N ALA A 492 14.08 -67.50 -25.45
CA ALA A 492 15.48 -67.63 -25.03
C ALA A 492 16.42 -67.49 -26.28
N HIS A 493 17.73 -67.43 -26.02
CA HIS A 493 18.88 -67.91 -26.83
C HIS A 493 19.82 -66.98 -27.65
N GLN A 494 21.11 -67.18 -27.30
CA GLN A 494 22.45 -66.80 -27.81
C GLN A 494 22.77 -67.44 -29.20
N PRO A 495 24.03 -67.48 -29.75
CA PRO A 495 25.40 -67.09 -29.30
C PRO A 495 26.27 -66.34 -30.36
N SER A 496 27.48 -65.82 -30.12
CA SER A 496 28.78 -66.54 -30.07
C SER A 496 29.96 -65.54 -30.28
N THR A 497 30.99 -65.55 -29.41
CA THR A 497 32.43 -65.90 -29.61
C THR A 497 33.41 -64.88 -30.25
N LYS A 498 34.18 -64.22 -29.36
CA LYS A 498 35.68 -64.11 -29.19
C LYS A 498 36.69 -63.63 -30.30
N PRO A 499 37.88 -63.12 -29.88
CA PRO A 499 38.80 -62.17 -30.55
C PRO A 499 40.16 -62.78 -30.99
N PRO A 500 41.16 -62.01 -31.46
CA PRO A 500 42.39 -61.70 -30.67
C PRO A 500 43.05 -60.32 -31.01
N THR A 501 43.65 -59.51 -30.10
CA THR A 501 44.98 -59.49 -29.41
C THR A 501 46.28 -59.40 -30.26
N SER A 502 47.05 -58.32 -30.05
CA SER A 502 48.55 -58.25 -29.99
C SER A 502 48.91 -56.86 -29.41
N SER A 503 49.62 -56.63 -28.29
CA SER A 503 50.93 -57.03 -27.74
C SER A 503 52.15 -56.37 -28.40
N SER A 504 52.73 -55.34 -27.76
CA SER A 504 54.18 -55.26 -27.49
C SER A 504 54.53 -54.08 -26.56
N SER A 505 55.51 -54.33 -25.72
CA SER A 505 56.12 -53.49 -24.68
C SER A 505 57.48 -52.98 -25.13
N THR A 506 57.88 -51.75 -24.81
CA THR A 506 59.20 -51.43 -24.23
C THR A 506 59.33 -49.97 -23.80
N THR A 507 60.07 -49.79 -22.71
CA THR A 507 60.34 -48.61 -21.88
C THR A 507 61.49 -47.74 -22.42
N THR A 508 61.40 -46.41 -22.25
CA THR A 508 62.54 -45.47 -22.06
C THR A 508 62.02 -44.07 -21.68
N THR A 509 62.63 -43.41 -20.69
CA THR A 509 62.43 -42.00 -20.20
C THR A 509 63.76 -41.21 -20.36
N PRO A 510 63.91 -39.86 -20.17
CA PRO A 510 63.04 -38.79 -19.58
C PRO A 510 63.09 -37.41 -20.35
N PRO A 511 62.91 -36.20 -19.73
CA PRO A 511 61.70 -35.44 -19.35
C PRO A 511 61.54 -34.10 -20.16
N PRO A 512 60.49 -33.23 -20.05
CA PRO A 512 60.18 -32.43 -18.85
C PRO A 512 58.68 -32.29 -18.54
N SER A 513 58.45 -31.75 -17.34
CA SER A 513 57.16 -31.36 -16.76
C SER A 513 56.28 -30.51 -17.68
N THR A 514 55.13 -31.06 -18.06
CA THR A 514 53.91 -30.28 -18.33
C THR A 514 52.79 -30.92 -17.54
N THR A 515 52.43 -30.26 -16.44
CA THR A 515 51.30 -30.56 -15.58
C THR A 515 50.01 -30.40 -16.38
N THR A 516 49.50 -31.48 -16.97
CA THR A 516 48.10 -31.57 -17.38
C THR A 516 47.27 -31.83 -16.14
N HIS A 517 46.50 -30.82 -15.73
CA HIS A 517 45.42 -30.99 -14.76
C HIS A 517 44.36 -31.92 -15.36
N HIS A 518 44.49 -33.23 -15.15
CA HIS A 518 43.35 -34.13 -15.22
C HIS A 518 42.44 -33.85 -14.03
N GLY A 519 41.35 -33.12 -14.29
CA GLY A 519 40.27 -32.92 -13.33
C GLY A 519 39.66 -34.26 -12.92
N ALA A 520 39.55 -34.47 -11.62
CA ALA A 520 38.86 -35.61 -11.01
C ALA A 520 37.40 -35.73 -11.52
N PRO A 521 36.84 -36.95 -11.59
CA PRO A 521 35.44 -37.14 -11.96
C PRO A 521 34.56 -36.58 -10.84
N GLY A 522 33.87 -35.46 -11.11
CA GLY A 522 32.85 -34.94 -10.18
C GLY A 522 32.60 -33.44 -10.14
N LYS A 523 33.44 -32.57 -10.73
CA LYS A 523 33.14 -31.13 -10.77
C LYS A 523 32.27 -30.78 -11.98
N VAL A 524 31.09 -30.20 -11.72
CA VAL A 524 30.28 -29.49 -12.73
C VAL A 524 31.19 -28.46 -13.38
N THR A 525 31.16 -28.31 -14.70
CA THR A 525 31.76 -27.11 -15.30
C THR A 525 30.82 -25.95 -15.02
N GLU A 526 31.31 -24.80 -14.54
CA GLU A 526 30.46 -23.62 -14.26
C GLU A 526 29.48 -23.31 -15.43
N GLN A 527 29.91 -23.61 -16.66
CA GLN A 527 29.14 -23.50 -17.89
C GLN A 527 27.83 -24.31 -17.94
N GLU A 528 27.77 -25.51 -17.35
CA GLU A 528 26.57 -26.37 -17.35
C GLU A 528 25.51 -25.86 -16.37
N LEU A 529 25.95 -25.40 -15.21
CA LEU A 529 25.06 -24.77 -14.22
C LEU A 529 24.53 -23.43 -14.76
N ASP A 530 25.39 -22.66 -15.42
CA ASP A 530 24.99 -21.44 -16.11
C ASP A 530 23.98 -21.71 -17.22
N HIS A 531 24.13 -22.79 -17.98
CA HIS A 531 23.16 -23.18 -19.00
C HIS A 531 21.80 -23.53 -18.38
N PHE A 532 21.78 -24.34 -17.32
CA PHE A 532 20.54 -24.67 -16.60
C PHE A 532 19.83 -23.42 -16.05
N ILE A 533 20.58 -22.50 -15.42
CA ILE A 533 20.02 -21.25 -14.90
C ILE A 533 19.42 -20.41 -16.04
N LYS A 534 20.10 -20.33 -17.20
CA LYS A 534 19.57 -19.63 -18.38
C LYS A 534 18.28 -20.26 -18.90
N SER A 535 18.23 -21.59 -19.06
CA SER A 535 17.02 -22.29 -19.50
C SER A 535 15.87 -22.08 -18.51
N LEU A 536 16.18 -22.02 -17.22
CA LEU A 536 15.18 -21.72 -16.21
C LEU A 536 14.66 -20.28 -16.30
N ASP A 537 15.54 -19.30 -16.48
CA ASP A 537 15.15 -17.90 -16.67
C ASP A 537 14.31 -17.74 -17.95
N HIS A 538 14.68 -18.42 -19.04
CA HIS A 538 13.87 -18.47 -20.27
C HIS A 538 12.48 -19.03 -20.01
N PHE A 539 12.38 -20.18 -19.33
CA PHE A 539 11.10 -20.78 -18.97
C PHE A 539 10.24 -19.84 -18.13
N ILE A 540 10.78 -19.28 -17.04
CA ILE A 540 10.03 -18.35 -16.17
C ILE A 540 9.57 -17.13 -16.97
N HIS A 541 10.42 -16.59 -17.84
CA HIS A 541 10.08 -15.44 -18.66
C HIS A 541 8.95 -15.76 -19.65
N ALA A 542 9.10 -16.83 -20.43
CA ALA A 542 8.12 -17.27 -21.42
C ALA A 542 6.78 -17.66 -20.76
N PHE A 543 6.82 -18.38 -19.64
CA PHE A 543 5.64 -18.72 -18.84
C PHE A 543 4.89 -17.47 -18.38
N HIS A 544 5.59 -16.48 -17.80
CA HIS A 544 4.95 -15.23 -17.38
C HIS A 544 4.36 -14.44 -18.55
N GLN A 545 5.00 -14.41 -19.72
CA GLN A 545 4.44 -13.78 -20.91
C GLN A 545 3.15 -14.50 -21.35
N GLN A 546 3.19 -15.84 -21.41
CA GLN A 546 2.06 -16.68 -21.82
C GLN A 546 0.86 -16.53 -20.89
N VAL A 547 1.08 -16.57 -19.56
CA VAL A 547 0.03 -16.35 -18.54
C VAL A 547 -0.63 -14.98 -18.72
N ARG A 548 0.17 -13.94 -18.93
CA ARG A 548 -0.32 -12.57 -19.13
C ARG A 548 -1.10 -12.42 -20.42
N PHE A 549 -0.63 -12.99 -21.52
CA PHE A 549 -1.33 -12.98 -22.79
C PHE A 549 -2.66 -13.73 -22.73
N GLN A 550 -2.69 -14.90 -22.07
CA GLN A 550 -3.94 -15.63 -21.84
C GLN A 550 -4.92 -14.85 -20.97
N GLU A 551 -4.44 -14.12 -19.96
CA GLU A 551 -5.27 -13.21 -19.17
C GLU A 551 -5.90 -12.12 -20.05
N THR A 552 -5.13 -11.50 -20.96
CA THR A 552 -5.70 -10.54 -21.94
C THR A 552 -6.82 -11.16 -22.77
N THR A 553 -6.61 -12.36 -23.32
CA THR A 553 -7.62 -13.07 -24.12
C THR A 553 -8.87 -13.39 -23.30
N ARG A 554 -8.68 -13.88 -22.07
CA ARG A 554 -9.76 -14.16 -21.12
C ARG A 554 -10.59 -12.92 -20.82
N ILE A 555 -9.94 -11.79 -20.51
CA ILE A 555 -10.65 -10.53 -20.22
C ILE A 555 -11.38 -10.01 -21.46
N ARG A 556 -10.77 -10.04 -22.65
CA ARG A 556 -11.46 -9.65 -23.89
C ARG A 556 -12.72 -10.49 -24.12
N LYS A 557 -12.65 -11.81 -23.90
CA LYS A 557 -13.82 -12.70 -23.99
C LYS A 557 -14.92 -12.29 -23.01
N ILE A 558 -14.59 -12.06 -21.74
CA ILE A 558 -15.55 -11.58 -20.72
C ILE A 558 -16.19 -10.25 -21.14
N MET A 559 -15.41 -9.32 -21.71
CA MET A 559 -15.93 -8.04 -22.20
C MET A 559 -16.92 -8.24 -23.35
N THR A 560 -16.58 -9.08 -24.34
CA THR A 560 -17.46 -9.40 -25.46
C THR A 560 -18.76 -10.06 -25.00
N GLU A 561 -18.68 -11.01 -24.06
CA GLU A 561 -19.86 -11.67 -23.47
C GLU A 561 -20.77 -10.68 -22.72
N ARG A 562 -20.19 -9.61 -22.15
CA ARG A 562 -20.92 -8.50 -21.52
C ARG A 562 -21.36 -7.41 -22.51
N GLY A 563 -21.18 -7.61 -23.82
CA GLY A 563 -21.56 -6.64 -24.84
C GLY A 563 -20.65 -5.41 -24.92
N VAL A 564 -19.48 -5.43 -24.28
CA VAL A 564 -18.50 -4.32 -24.29
C VAL A 564 -17.59 -4.46 -25.51
N ASN A 565 -17.62 -3.47 -26.40
CA ASN A 565 -16.75 -3.40 -27.57
C ASN A 565 -15.55 -2.48 -27.31
N LEU A 566 -14.36 -3.07 -27.21
CA LEU A 566 -13.12 -2.35 -26.96
C LEU A 566 -12.54 -1.62 -28.19
N LYS A 567 -13.09 -1.83 -29.41
CA LYS A 567 -12.62 -1.16 -30.65
C LYS A 567 -11.09 -1.19 -30.86
N GLU A 568 -10.44 -2.32 -30.60
CA GLU A 568 -8.97 -2.50 -30.63
C GLU A 568 -8.17 -1.69 -29.60
N GLU A 569 -8.83 -0.97 -28.70
CA GLU A 569 -8.17 -0.24 -27.61
C GLU A 569 -7.54 -1.20 -26.58
N PRO A 570 -6.43 -0.80 -25.93
CA PRO A 570 -5.95 -1.49 -24.75
C PRO A 570 -7.00 -1.51 -23.63
N ILE A 571 -7.22 -2.68 -23.03
CA ILE A 571 -8.17 -2.92 -21.93
C ILE A 571 -7.98 -1.90 -20.79
N GLU A 572 -6.74 -1.61 -20.41
CA GLU A 572 -6.42 -0.69 -19.33
C GLU A 572 -6.78 0.77 -19.65
N GLN A 573 -6.70 1.17 -20.92
CA GLN A 573 -7.10 2.51 -21.36
C GLN A 573 -8.61 2.62 -21.30
N PHE A 574 -9.32 1.69 -21.95
CA PHE A 574 -10.77 1.61 -21.94
C PHE A 574 -11.34 1.57 -20.51
N ALA A 575 -10.75 0.75 -19.63
CA ALA A 575 -11.24 0.61 -18.25
C ALA A 575 -11.09 1.91 -17.43
N VAL A 576 -10.04 2.69 -17.67
CA VAL A 576 -9.85 3.98 -16.99
C VAL A 576 -10.76 5.04 -17.61
N GLU A 577 -10.86 5.09 -18.94
CA GLU A 577 -11.76 6.02 -19.65
C GLU A 577 -13.22 5.76 -19.26
N TYR A 578 -13.67 4.50 -19.21
CA TYR A 578 -15.00 4.11 -18.71
C TYR A 578 -15.31 4.71 -17.33
N LEU A 579 -14.36 4.63 -16.39
CA LEU A 579 -14.54 5.20 -15.06
C LEU A 579 -14.53 6.73 -15.08
N LEU A 580 -13.72 7.33 -15.94
CA LEU A 580 -13.66 8.78 -16.11
C LEU A 580 -14.85 9.32 -16.93
N GLU A 581 -15.56 8.53 -17.70
CA GLU A 581 -16.79 9.01 -18.36
C GLU A 581 -18.02 8.84 -17.47
N HIS A 582 -17.88 8.08 -16.39
CA HIS A 582 -18.96 7.81 -15.47
C HIS A 582 -19.29 9.04 -14.60
N ASP A 583 -20.51 9.57 -14.72
CA ASP A 583 -20.98 10.79 -14.01
C ASP A 583 -20.79 10.75 -12.49
N GLN A 584 -20.74 9.53 -11.92
CA GLN A 584 -20.62 9.34 -10.49
C GLN A 584 -19.18 9.30 -9.97
N VAL A 585 -18.17 9.45 -10.85
CA VAL A 585 -16.74 9.36 -10.50
C VAL A 585 -16.06 10.72 -10.65
N ASP A 586 -15.46 11.22 -9.57
CA ASP A 586 -14.70 12.49 -9.59
C ASP A 586 -13.22 12.28 -9.89
N ALA A 587 -12.64 11.20 -9.36
CA ALA A 587 -11.26 10.85 -9.63
C ALA A 587 -10.99 9.34 -9.60
N VAL A 588 -10.03 8.91 -10.39
CA VAL A 588 -9.52 7.53 -10.42
C VAL A 588 -8.06 7.51 -9.96
N LEU A 589 -7.75 6.63 -9.00
CA LEU A 589 -6.44 6.50 -8.37
C LEU A 589 -5.63 5.38 -9.04
N LEU A 590 -4.52 5.74 -9.68
CA LEU A 590 -3.65 4.82 -10.39
C LEU A 590 -2.39 4.50 -9.59
N GLY A 591 -2.11 3.21 -9.40
CA GLY A 591 -0.87 2.73 -8.79
C GLY A 591 0.31 2.83 -9.77
N MET A 592 0.97 3.97 -9.81
CA MET A 592 2.07 4.25 -10.75
C MET A 592 3.39 3.73 -10.17
N LYS A 593 3.81 2.52 -10.57
CA LYS A 593 5.06 1.91 -10.06
C LYS A 593 6.31 2.24 -10.88
N ARG A 594 6.13 2.84 -12.05
CA ARG A 594 7.16 3.17 -13.05
C ARG A 594 6.74 4.44 -13.78
N GLU A 595 7.71 5.20 -14.28
CA GLU A 595 7.46 6.47 -14.99
C GLU A 595 6.49 6.34 -16.18
N PRO A 596 6.50 5.27 -17.01
CA PRO A 596 5.53 5.14 -18.11
C PRO A 596 4.06 5.12 -17.68
N TYR A 597 3.74 4.76 -16.43
CA TYR A 597 2.36 4.85 -15.95
C TYR A 597 1.89 6.30 -15.75
N VAL A 598 2.82 7.23 -15.51
CA VAL A 598 2.53 8.67 -15.47
C VAL A 598 2.19 9.17 -16.87
N ASP A 599 2.96 8.72 -17.87
CA ASP A 599 2.73 9.08 -19.26
C ASP A 599 1.41 8.52 -19.77
N PHE A 600 1.10 7.26 -19.43
CA PHE A 600 -0.20 6.65 -19.67
C PHE A 600 -1.34 7.49 -19.07
N ALA A 601 -1.24 7.88 -17.79
CA ALA A 601 -2.27 8.69 -17.14
C ALA A 601 -2.45 10.05 -17.85
N ARG A 602 -1.37 10.71 -18.26
CA ARG A 602 -1.46 11.96 -19.05
C ARG A 602 -2.04 11.73 -20.43
N GLY A 603 -1.74 10.61 -21.08
CA GLY A 603 -2.34 10.19 -22.34
C GLY A 603 -3.86 10.09 -22.25
N VAL A 604 -4.36 9.43 -21.20
CA VAL A 604 -5.80 9.33 -20.91
C VAL A 604 -6.44 10.68 -20.58
N LEU A 605 -5.77 11.54 -19.79
CA LEU A 605 -6.31 12.90 -19.57
C LEU A 605 -6.38 13.69 -20.88
N LYS A 606 -5.44 13.48 -21.80
CA LYS A 606 -5.40 14.15 -23.09
C LYS A 606 -6.52 13.66 -24.02
N SER A 607 -6.83 12.35 -24.05
CA SER A 607 -7.94 11.82 -24.87
C SER A 607 -9.27 12.47 -24.46
N LEU A 608 -9.54 12.56 -23.15
CA LEU A 608 -10.73 13.21 -22.60
C LEU A 608 -10.83 14.72 -22.86
N VAL A 609 -9.69 15.40 -23.02
CA VAL A 609 -9.65 16.83 -23.31
C VAL A 609 -9.91 17.12 -24.79
N VAL A 610 -9.45 16.25 -25.69
CA VAL A 610 -9.51 16.44 -27.14
C VAL A 610 -10.84 15.94 -27.72
N ALA A 611 -11.42 14.89 -27.14
CA ALA A 611 -12.70 14.36 -27.55
C ALA A 611 -13.74 14.57 -26.44
N PRO A 612 -14.71 15.50 -26.57
CA PRO A 612 -15.98 15.32 -25.90
C PRO A 612 -16.67 14.15 -26.63
N HIS A 613 -16.40 12.91 -26.21
CA HIS A 613 -17.17 11.79 -26.71
C HIS A 613 -18.64 11.97 -26.32
N PRO A 614 -19.60 11.64 -27.21
CA PRO A 614 -21.00 11.66 -26.83
C PRO A 614 -21.20 10.73 -25.63
N PRO A 615 -22.14 11.04 -24.72
CA PRO A 615 -22.34 10.27 -23.50
C PRO A 615 -22.49 8.78 -23.83
N SER A 616 -21.78 7.96 -23.07
CA SER A 616 -21.91 6.50 -23.13
C SER A 616 -23.39 6.10 -23.09
N PRO A 617 -23.83 5.11 -23.89
CA PRO A 617 -25.19 4.61 -23.79
C PRO A 617 -25.41 4.13 -22.36
N SER A 618 -26.51 4.58 -21.76
CA SER A 618 -26.94 4.09 -20.44
C SER A 618 -27.08 2.56 -20.49
N PRO A 619 -26.71 1.85 -19.41
CA PRO A 619 -26.75 0.39 -19.36
C PRO A 619 -28.12 -0.21 -19.67
#